data_AF-A0A6M7WZJ5-F1
#
_entry.id   AF-A0A6M7WZJ5-F1
#
_cell.length_a   1.000
_cell.length_b   1.000
_cell.length_c   1.000
_cell.angle_alpha   90.00
_cell.angle_beta   90.00
_cell.angle_gamma   90.00
#
_symmetry.space_group_name_H-M   'P 1'
#
loop_
_entity.id
_entity.type
_entity.pdbx_description
1 polymer ?
#
loop_
_entity_poly.entity_id
_entity_poly.type
_entity_poly.pdbx_seq_one_letter_code
_entity_poly.pdbx_strand_id
1 'polypeptide(L)'
;MTAGVQHIEGFEVPVHRALTEPILLGGAPRAVAILNGTVAAAIGLGLQQWIAGLVLWLGGHTLAVFAARRDPDFASVLVRHLRLRGWLAC
;
A
#
# COMPACT_ATOMS: atom_id res chain seq x y z
N MET A 1 19.75 -17.30 31.15
CA MET A 1 19.98 -15.89 31.53
C MET A 1 19.06 -15.02 30.67
N THR A 2 17.85 -14.76 31.14
CA THR A 2 16.93 -13.80 30.51
C THR A 2 17.37 -12.40 30.95
N ALA A 3 18.03 -11.66 30.07
CA ALA A 3 18.32 -10.25 30.30
C ALA A 3 16.98 -9.50 30.37
N GLY A 4 16.56 -9.10 31.56
CA GLY A 4 15.41 -8.22 31.73
C GLY A 4 15.74 -6.89 31.06
N VAL A 5 14.93 -6.48 30.09
CA VAL A 5 14.99 -5.13 29.52
C VAL A 5 14.81 -4.15 30.68
N GLN A 6 15.91 -3.51 31.09
CA GLN A 6 15.89 -2.50 32.15
C GLN A 6 15.30 -1.23 31.53
N HIS A 7 14.07 -0.89 31.93
CA HIS A 7 13.42 0.37 31.55
C HIS A 7 14.15 1.53 32.25
N ILE A 8 14.81 2.38 31.47
CA ILE A 8 15.56 3.54 31.98
C ILE A 8 14.63 4.76 31.92
N GLU A 9 14.29 5.32 33.08
CA GLU A 9 13.43 6.50 33.14
C GLU A 9 14.02 7.65 32.31
N GLY A 10 13.19 8.25 31.44
CA GLY A 10 13.58 9.37 30.57
C GLY A 10 14.21 9.00 29.22
N PHE A 11 14.43 7.72 28.92
CA PHE A 11 14.94 7.25 27.62
C PHE A 11 13.86 6.66 26.69
N GLU A 12 12.59 6.63 27.13
CA GLU A 12 11.47 6.14 26.33
C GLU A 12 10.47 7.27 26.03
N VAL A 13 10.04 7.34 24.77
CA VAL A 13 9.07 8.34 24.29
C VAL A 13 7.94 7.59 23.56
N PRO A 14 6.66 7.91 23.83
CA PRO A 14 5.54 7.28 23.14
C PRO A 14 5.55 7.59 21.64
N VAL A 15 5.74 6.56 20.82
CA VAL A 15 5.62 6.68 19.36
C VAL A 15 4.15 6.60 18.98
N HIS A 16 3.66 7.63 18.29
CA HIS A 16 2.29 7.62 17.80
C HIS A 16 2.15 6.64 16.63
N ARG A 17 1.05 5.88 16.62
CA ARG A 17 0.75 4.92 15.55
C ARG A 17 0.76 5.55 14.15
N ALA A 18 0.40 6.82 14.03
CA ALA A 18 0.47 7.56 12.77
C ALA A 18 1.87 7.59 12.11
N LEU A 19 2.96 7.37 12.87
CA LEU A 19 4.32 7.30 12.32
C LEU A 19 4.72 5.90 11.84
N THR A 20 4.01 4.87 12.26
CA THR A 20 4.40 3.46 12.05
C THR A 20 3.38 2.67 11.25
N GLU A 21 2.10 3.03 11.35
CA GLU A 21 1.03 2.38 10.59
C GLU A 21 0.94 2.96 9.17
N PRO A 22 0.82 2.10 8.14
CA PRO A 22 0.66 2.55 6.77
C PRO A 22 -0.65 3.35 6.56
N ILE A 23 -0.56 4.43 5.79
CA ILE A 23 -1.70 5.31 5.48
C ILE A 23 -2.59 4.63 4.44
N LEU A 24 -3.73 4.13 4.90
CA LEU A 24 -4.77 3.53 4.07
C LEU A 24 -5.78 4.61 3.62
N LEU A 25 -6.14 4.57 2.34
CA LEU A 25 -7.22 5.34 1.74
C LEU A 25 -8.36 4.35 1.40
N GLY A 26 -9.46 4.39 2.17
CA GLY A 26 -10.61 3.49 1.94
C GLY A 26 -10.29 2.00 2.12
N GLY A 27 -9.23 1.67 2.86
CA GLY A 27 -8.77 0.29 3.06
C GLY A 27 -7.73 -0.21 2.05
N ALA A 28 -7.28 0.62 1.09
CA ALA A 28 -6.15 0.32 0.20
C ALA A 28 -4.96 1.27 0.48
N PRO A 29 -3.71 0.92 0.14
CA PRO A 29 -2.58 1.81 0.36
C PRO A 29 -2.72 3.01 -0.59
N ARG A 30 -2.53 4.22 -0.07
CA ARG A 30 -2.81 5.47 -0.79
C ARG A 30 -2.25 5.52 -2.21
N ALA A 31 -1.03 5.01 -2.42
CA ALA A 31 -0.35 5.08 -3.71
C ALA A 31 -1.07 4.25 -4.78
N VAL A 32 -1.54 3.05 -4.41
CA VAL A 32 -2.25 2.15 -5.32
C VAL A 32 -3.65 2.68 -5.62
N ALA A 33 -4.34 3.21 -4.61
CA ALA A 33 -5.66 3.82 -4.80
C ALA A 33 -5.60 5.02 -5.76
N ILE A 34 -4.61 5.89 -5.61
CA ILE A 34 -4.39 7.04 -6.51
C ILE A 34 -4.07 6.55 -7.92
N LEU A 35 -3.12 5.62 -8.08
CA LEU A 35 -2.74 5.09 -9.39
C LEU A 35 -3.95 4.47 -10.13
N ASN A 36 -4.72 3.64 -9.43
CA ASN A 36 -5.91 3.02 -10.01
C ASN A 36 -6.97 4.07 -10.39
N GLY A 37 -7.20 5.06 -9.52
CA GLY A 37 -8.11 6.17 -9.80
C GLY A 37 -7.69 6.98 -11.03
N THR A 38 -6.39 7.29 -11.16
CA THR A 38 -5.86 8.02 -12.32
C THR A 38 -6.01 7.22 -13.61
N VAL A 39 -5.66 5.93 -13.61
CA VAL A 39 -5.81 5.06 -14.79
C VAL A 39 -7.28 4.94 -15.20
N ALA A 40 -8.17 4.73 -14.22
CA ALA A 40 -9.60 4.67 -14.47
C ALA A 40 -10.16 5.99 -15.03
N ALA A 41 -9.72 7.14 -14.50
CA ALA A 41 -10.16 8.45 -14.99
C ALA A 41 -9.62 8.75 -16.40
N ALA A 42 -8.36 8.41 -16.67
CA ALA A 42 -7.75 8.56 -17.99
C ALA A 42 -8.51 7.75 -19.06
N ILE A 43 -8.93 6.53 -18.72
CA ILE A 43 -9.68 5.66 -19.64
C ILE A 43 -11.16 6.09 -19.72
N GLY A 44 -11.79 6.33 -18.58
CA GLY A 44 -13.22 6.63 -18.50
C GLY A 44 -13.59 7.99 -19.07
N LEU A 45 -12.82 9.03 -18.70
CA LEU A 45 -13.07 10.40 -19.13
C LEU A 45 -12.25 10.76 -20.38
N GLY A 46 -10.98 10.35 -20.43
CA GLY A 46 -10.07 10.70 -21.52
C GLY A 46 -10.40 9.99 -22.84
N LEU A 47 -10.65 8.66 -22.80
CA LEU A 47 -11.09 7.90 -23.97
C LEU A 47 -12.63 7.83 -24.10
N GLN A 48 -13.37 8.53 -23.21
CA GLN A 48 -14.83 8.46 -23.07
C GLN A 48 -15.40 7.04 -22.82
N GLN A 49 -14.55 6.08 -22.49
CA GLN A 49 -14.95 4.69 -22.21
C GLN A 49 -15.40 4.56 -20.75
N TRP A 50 -16.43 5.31 -20.35
CA TRP A 50 -16.83 5.46 -18.95
C TRP A 50 -17.15 4.13 -18.26
N ILE A 51 -17.74 3.16 -18.98
CA ILE A 51 -17.99 1.80 -18.46
C ILE A 51 -16.68 1.09 -18.17
N ALA A 52 -15.73 1.10 -19.11
CA ALA A 52 -14.42 0.48 -18.91
C ALA A 52 -13.67 1.15 -17.75
N GLY A 53 -13.72 2.48 -17.67
CA GLY A 53 -13.16 3.24 -16.55
C GLY A 53 -13.77 2.85 -15.20
N LEU A 54 -15.10 2.71 -15.13
CA LEU A 54 -15.78 2.25 -13.90
C LEU A 54 -15.42 0.82 -13.53
N VAL A 55 -15.37 -0.11 -14.50
CA VAL A 55 -14.98 -1.50 -14.25
C VAL A 55 -13.55 -1.58 -13.72
N LEU A 56 -12.63 -0.83 -14.32
CA LEU A 56 -11.24 -0.72 -13.85
C LEU A 56 -11.16 -0.10 -12.46
N TRP A 57 -11.93 0.95 -12.20
CA TRP A 57 -11.96 1.58 -10.89
C TRP A 57 -12.47 0.62 -9.82
N LEU A 58 -13.65 0.03 -10.00
CA LEU A 58 -14.26 -0.89 -9.03
C LEU A 58 -13.41 -2.15 -8.85
N GLY A 59 -12.99 -2.78 -9.94
CA GLY A 59 -12.19 -4.01 -9.91
C GLY A 59 -10.80 -3.77 -9.30
N GLY A 60 -10.10 -2.74 -9.75
CA GLY A 60 -8.77 -2.39 -9.23
C GLY A 60 -8.81 -1.95 -7.76
N HIS A 61 -9.83 -1.18 -7.36
CA HIS A 61 -9.94 -0.70 -5.99
C HIS A 61 -10.34 -1.81 -5.03
N THR A 62 -11.30 -2.67 -5.39
CA THR A 62 -11.67 -3.84 -4.59
C THR A 62 -10.50 -4.80 -4.42
N LEU A 63 -9.73 -5.06 -5.49
CA LEU A 63 -8.51 -5.88 -5.41
C LEU A 63 -7.46 -5.23 -4.49
N ALA A 64 -7.27 -3.91 -4.58
CA ALA A 64 -6.32 -3.18 -3.74
C ALA A 64 -6.71 -3.23 -2.25
N VAL A 65 -8.00 -3.09 -1.92
CA VAL A 65 -8.51 -3.21 -0.55
C VAL A 65 -8.32 -4.63 -0.03
N PHE A 66 -8.57 -5.64 -0.87
CA PHE A 66 -8.37 -7.03 -0.50
C PHE A 66 -6.89 -7.37 -0.27
N ALA A 67 -5.99 -6.87 -1.12
CA ALA A 67 -4.56 -7.03 -0.97
C ALA A 67 -4.06 -6.37 0.32
N ALA A 68 -4.49 -5.14 0.60
CA ALA A 68 -4.13 -4.42 1.83
C ALA A 68 -4.64 -5.10 3.11
N ARG A 69 -5.83 -5.73 3.03
CA ARG A 69 -6.35 -6.55 4.12
C ARG A 69 -5.50 -7.78 4.41
N ARG A 70 -4.82 -8.33 3.40
CA ARG A 70 -3.92 -9.48 3.56
C ARG A 70 -2.51 -9.08 3.97
N ASP A 71 -1.98 -8.04 3.36
CA ASP A 71 -0.65 -7.54 3.60
C ASP A 71 -0.64 -6.00 3.41
N PRO A 72 -0.55 -5.22 4.49
CA PRO A 72 -0.56 -3.76 4.38
C PRO A 72 0.71 -3.20 3.70
N ASP A 73 1.81 -3.96 3.68
CA ASP A 73 3.10 -3.54 3.11
C ASP A 73 3.30 -3.99 1.66
N PHE A 74 2.30 -4.63 1.04
CA PHE A 74 2.40 -5.21 -0.31
C PHE A 74 2.93 -4.21 -1.35
N ALA A 75 2.53 -2.94 -1.25
CA ALA A 75 2.90 -1.91 -2.20
C ALA A 75 4.41 -1.62 -2.16
N SER A 76 4.99 -1.59 -0.96
CA SER A 76 6.43 -1.38 -0.77
C SER A 76 7.24 -2.55 -1.33
N VAL A 77 6.76 -3.78 -1.11
CA VAL A 77 7.37 -5.01 -1.61
C VAL A 77 7.28 -5.10 -3.13
N LEU A 78 6.13 -4.73 -3.72
CA LEU A 78 5.93 -4.70 -5.16
C LEU A 78 6.85 -3.68 -5.83
N VAL A 79 6.94 -2.46 -5.28
CA VAL A 79 7.86 -1.43 -5.78
C VAL A 79 9.30 -1.90 -5.67
N ARG A 80 9.66 -2.57 -4.57
CA ARG A 80 10.98 -3.17 -4.39
C ARG A 80 11.26 -4.25 -5.44
N HIS A 81 10.30 -5.12 -5.75
CA HIS A 81 10.43 -6.13 -6.81
C HIS A 81 10.56 -5.51 -8.20
N LEU A 82 9.87 -4.41 -8.48
CA LEU A 82 10.00 -3.70 -9.75
C LEU A 82 11.35 -2.98 -9.90
N ARG A 83 11.91 -2.46 -8.80
CA ARG A 83 13.22 -1.78 -8.80
C ARG A 83 14.41 -2.75 -8.84
N LEU A 84 14.29 -3.90 -8.18
CA LEU A 84 15.35 -4.90 -8.14
C LEU A 84 15.26 -5.77 -9.39
N ARG A 85 16.31 -5.78 -10.22
CA ARG A 85 16.43 -6.75 -11.31
C ARG A 85 16.44 -8.14 -10.68
N GLY A 86 15.52 -9.01 -11.10
CA GLY A 86 15.40 -10.37 -10.58
C GLY A 86 16.74 -11.10 -10.68
N TRP A 87 17.41 -11.27 -9.55
CA TRP A 87 18.63 -12.06 -9.45
C TRP A 87 18.27 -13.35 -8.73
N LEU A 88 17.96 -14.37 -9.51
CA LEU A 88 17.87 -15.76 -9.08
C LEU A 88 19.20 -16.42 -9.45
N ALA A 89 20.30 -16.11 -8.75
CA ALA A 89 21.45 -16.99 -8.81
C ALA A 89 21.26 -18.08 -7.75
N CYS A 90 21.19 -19.31 -8.22
CA CYS A 90 21.40 -20.50 -7.40
C CYS A 90 22.90 -20.72 -7.24
#